data_AF-A0AAJ0B1W0-F1
#
_entry.id   AF-A0AAJ0B1W0-F1
#
_cell.length_a   1.000
_cell.length_b   1.000
_cell.length_c   1.000
_cell.angle_alpha   90.00
_cell.angle_beta   90.00
_cell.angle_gamma   90.00
#
_symmetry.space_group_name_H-M   'P 1'
#
loop_
_entity.id
_entity.type
_entity.pdbx_description
1 polymer ?
#
loop_
_entity_poly.entity_id
_entity_poly.type
_entity_poly.pdbx_seq_one_letter_code
_entity_poly.pdbx_strand_id
1 'polypeptide(L)'
;MSGQQQQCAGWLSAVDFPSCTELNGVFYQDRLLRQAVFKNSNLFLLARENHRSIGYSKTSPMLRNMVAPPSFQRVYMLALGLMATAPFVTAGPCDIYASGGSPCVAAHSTTRALYSAYTGPLYQLKRSSDSSTINVPPLSAGGVANASVQDAFCAGKSCLISIIYDQSGRGNHLTQAPPGGAAKGPAANGYDNLSDAALAPVTLDGQKAYGVFIAPKGGYRNNSPNGTAKGDAPEGMYAVLDGTHHNSACCFDYGNAETNSKDTGRGHMEAIYFGTCSYWGSGAGKGPWIMADLEDGLFSGQGAKLNAADLSISHRFVTATLKGKPNAWALRGGDAASGSLSTFYNGVRPSGYSPMKKEGAIILGTGGDNSNGAQGTFYEGVMTAGYPSDETEDAVQANIVAAKYATA
;
A
#
# COMPACT_ATOMS: atom_id res chain seq x y z
N MET A 1 -63.98 -4.74 11.59
CA MET A 1 -65.08 -3.89 11.08
C MET A 1 -64.77 -2.49 11.56
N SER A 2 -64.42 -1.48 10.77
CA SER A 2 -64.66 -1.11 9.37
C SER A 2 -63.49 -0.24 8.88
N GLY A 3 -63.13 -0.33 7.59
CA GLY A 3 -62.06 0.45 6.98
C GLY A 3 -62.52 1.70 6.22
N GLN A 4 -61.61 2.16 5.35
CA GLN A 4 -61.57 3.35 4.46
C GLN A 4 -60.91 4.59 5.11
N GLN A 5 -59.91 5.26 4.52
CA GLN A 5 -59.25 5.25 3.19
C GLN A 5 -57.89 5.98 3.35
N GLN A 6 -56.73 5.47 2.86
CA GLN A 6 -56.09 5.80 1.56
C GLN A 6 -55.86 7.32 1.36
N GLN A 7 -54.70 7.87 0.95
CA GLN A 7 -53.55 7.43 0.17
C GLN A 7 -52.49 8.56 0.26
N CYS A 8 -51.21 8.22 0.41
CA CYS A 8 -50.11 8.96 -0.21
C CYS A 8 -48.98 7.95 -0.48
N ALA A 9 -49.06 7.32 -1.65
CA ALA A 9 -47.91 6.69 -2.30
C ALA A 9 -47.73 7.43 -3.61
N GLY A 10 -46.54 8.00 -3.84
CA GLY A 10 -46.23 8.63 -5.11
C GLY A 10 -44.94 9.46 -5.09
N TRP A 11 -43.87 8.81 -5.58
CA TRP A 11 -42.68 9.40 -6.21
C TRP A 11 -41.60 10.04 -5.33
N LEU A 12 -40.39 9.52 -5.56
CA LEU A 12 -39.04 10.05 -5.32
C LEU A 12 -38.39 9.82 -3.94
N SER A 13 -37.25 9.12 -4.03
CA SER A 13 -36.03 9.20 -3.20
C SER A 13 -36.14 8.87 -1.71
N ALA A 14 -35.86 7.61 -1.37
CA ALA A 14 -35.45 7.21 -0.02
C ALA A 14 -33.91 7.19 0.04
N VAL A 15 -33.32 8.32 0.45
CA VAL A 15 -32.10 8.31 1.26
C VAL A 15 -32.52 8.91 2.59
N ASP A 16 -32.79 8.03 3.56
CA ASP A 16 -32.98 8.37 4.95
C ASP A 16 -31.70 9.01 5.50
N PHE A 17 -31.82 10.20 6.08
CA PHE A 17 -30.94 10.67 7.16
C PHE A 17 -31.73 10.67 8.47
N PRO A 18 -31.05 10.49 9.62
CA PRO A 18 -31.61 9.99 10.85
C PRO A 18 -32.24 11.05 11.75
N SER A 19 -33.27 10.60 12.50
CA SER A 19 -33.72 11.01 13.84
C SER A 19 -33.64 12.49 14.26
N CYS A 20 -34.82 13.13 14.37
CA CYS A 20 -35.04 14.32 15.19
C CYS A 20 -35.05 13.95 16.68
N THR A 21 -34.36 14.73 17.53
CA THR A 21 -34.44 14.61 19.00
C THR A 21 -34.87 15.97 19.59
N GLU A 22 -35.85 15.96 20.49
CA GLU A 22 -36.50 17.14 21.07
C GLU A 22 -35.90 17.51 22.44
N LEU A 23 -35.51 18.77 22.63
CA LEU A 23 -35.16 19.36 23.94
C LEU A 23 -35.72 20.78 24.03
N ASN A 24 -36.63 21.02 24.99
CA ASN A 24 -37.18 22.32 25.37
C ASN A 24 -37.80 23.17 24.24
N GLY A 25 -38.63 22.55 23.38
CA GLY A 25 -39.61 23.27 22.57
C GLY A 25 -39.07 24.15 21.43
N VAL A 26 -37.85 23.91 20.94
CA VAL A 26 -37.27 24.63 19.80
C VAL A 26 -36.66 23.64 18.81
N PHE A 27 -37.08 23.70 17.53
CA PHE A 27 -36.54 22.88 16.44
C PHE A 27 -35.23 23.49 15.90
N TYR A 28 -34.18 22.69 15.75
CA TYR A 28 -32.93 23.08 15.07
C TYR A 28 -32.72 22.27 13.78
N GLN A 29 -32.43 22.95 12.66
CA GLN A 29 -31.81 22.35 11.48
C GLN A 29 -30.29 22.53 11.58
N ASP A 30 -29.53 21.44 11.53
CA ASP A 30 -28.08 21.49 11.61
C ASP A 30 -27.48 21.80 10.23
N ARG A 31 -26.86 22.98 10.09
CA ARG A 31 -26.00 23.33 8.95
C ARG A 31 -24.76 24.06 9.47
N LEU A 32 -23.62 23.39 9.27
CA LEU A 32 -22.26 23.91 9.01
C LEU A 32 -21.65 24.86 10.05
N LEU A 33 -20.52 24.42 10.65
CA LEU A 33 -19.21 25.12 10.66
C LEU A 33 -18.36 24.61 11.84
N ARG A 34 -17.27 23.86 11.60
CA ARG A 34 -16.05 23.93 12.42
C ARG A 34 -14.80 23.62 11.60
N GLN A 35 -14.12 24.68 11.16
CA GLN A 35 -12.67 24.72 11.11
C GLN A 35 -12.12 25.09 12.50
N ALA A 36 -10.91 24.61 12.77
CA ALA A 36 -9.95 25.09 13.76
C ALA A 36 -10.15 24.72 15.25
N VAL A 37 -9.20 23.93 15.78
CA VAL A 37 -8.13 24.31 16.72
C VAL A 37 -7.81 23.09 17.59
N PHE A 38 -6.72 22.37 17.28
CA PHE A 38 -5.99 21.58 18.27
C PHE A 38 -4.70 22.35 18.61
N LYS A 39 -4.66 22.90 19.82
CA LYS A 39 -3.42 23.35 20.47
C LYS A 39 -3.16 22.42 21.66
N ASN A 40 -1.96 21.85 21.64
CA ASN A 40 -1.23 21.12 22.67
C ASN A 40 -1.71 21.31 24.11
N SER A 41 -1.83 20.20 24.84
CA SER A 41 -1.74 20.19 26.30
C SER A 41 -1.08 18.88 26.73
N ASN A 42 0.25 18.91 26.87
CA ASN A 42 0.98 17.99 27.72
C ASN A 42 0.91 18.53 29.15
N LEU A 43 0.21 17.83 30.06
CA LEU A 43 0.63 17.79 31.45
C LEU A 43 0.08 16.53 32.15
N PHE A 44 1.02 15.68 32.55
CA PHE A 44 0.85 14.59 33.50
C PHE A 44 0.34 15.13 34.85
N LEU A 45 -0.65 14.46 35.45
CA LEU A 45 -0.88 14.48 36.89
C LEU A 45 -1.42 13.12 37.36
N LEU A 46 -0.55 12.40 38.07
CA LEU A 46 -0.85 11.20 38.83
C LEU A 46 -1.76 11.56 40.01
N ALA A 47 -2.93 10.92 40.09
CA ALA A 47 -3.77 10.92 41.28
C ALA A 47 -3.44 9.70 42.15
N ARG A 48 -2.98 9.95 43.38
CA ARG A 48 -2.98 8.97 44.47
C ARG A 48 -3.55 9.70 45.69
N GLU A 49 -4.81 9.42 46.01
CA GLU A 49 -5.43 9.84 47.26
C GLU A 49 -5.06 8.84 48.36
N ASN A 50 -4.63 9.35 49.52
CA ASN A 50 -4.67 8.61 50.77
C ASN A 50 -5.08 9.57 51.91
N HIS A 51 -5.96 9.04 52.75
CA HIS A 51 -6.75 9.71 53.77
C HIS A 51 -5.93 10.51 54.83
N ARG A 52 -6.53 11.62 55.28
CA ARG A 52 -6.16 12.43 56.45
C ARG A 52 -6.59 11.78 57.76
N SER A 53 -5.74 11.93 58.79
CA SER A 53 -6.15 12.05 60.21
C SER A 53 -5.23 13.01 60.99
N ILE A 54 -5.79 14.17 61.33
CA ILE A 54 -5.75 14.98 62.57
C ILE A 54 -4.53 14.88 63.53
N GLY A 55 -3.99 16.05 63.91
CA GLY A 55 -3.23 16.27 65.14
C GLY A 55 -2.82 17.74 65.37
N TYR A 56 -3.27 18.35 66.46
CA TYR A 56 -3.03 19.74 66.92
C TYR A 56 -1.68 19.91 67.66
N SER A 57 -1.04 21.10 67.61
CA SER A 57 -0.71 21.98 68.77
C SER A 57 0.42 23.01 68.53
N LYS A 58 0.15 24.22 69.04
CA LYS A 58 0.91 25.46 69.37
C LYS A 58 2.45 25.43 69.45
N THR A 59 3.15 26.49 68.99
CA THR A 59 3.62 27.69 69.76
C THR A 59 4.61 28.59 68.98
N SER A 60 4.29 29.90 68.89
CA SER A 60 5.11 31.13 69.05
C SER A 60 6.38 31.49 68.22
N PRO A 61 6.75 32.80 68.14
CA PRO A 61 7.41 33.44 66.97
C PRO A 61 8.78 34.11 67.25
N MET A 62 9.56 34.44 66.20
CA MET A 62 10.56 35.53 66.17
C MET A 62 10.81 35.95 64.70
N LEU A 63 10.44 37.16 64.25
CA LEU A 63 11.11 38.47 64.32
C LEU A 63 12.35 38.68 63.43
N ARG A 64 12.15 39.56 62.42
CA ARG A 64 13.06 40.59 61.87
C ARG A 64 14.30 40.15 61.07
N ASN A 65 14.36 40.56 59.79
CA ASN A 65 14.99 41.84 59.43
C ASN A 65 14.78 42.22 57.95
N MET A 66 14.53 43.51 57.76
CA MET A 66 14.43 44.22 56.49
C MET A 66 15.83 44.44 55.88
N VAL A 67 15.98 44.21 54.57
CA VAL A 67 16.90 44.97 53.71
C VAL A 67 16.34 44.99 52.27
N ALA A 68 15.96 46.17 51.78
CA ALA A 68 15.97 46.53 50.36
C ALA A 68 17.31 47.23 50.08
N PRO A 69 17.93 47.22 48.87
CA PRO A 69 17.38 47.75 47.59
C PRO A 69 18.04 47.05 46.35
N PRO A 70 18.23 47.64 45.14
CA PRO A 70 17.54 48.71 44.42
C PRO A 70 16.96 48.26 43.05
N SER A 71 16.17 49.16 42.48
CA SER A 71 15.59 49.12 41.12
C SER A 71 16.65 49.00 40.00
N PHE A 72 16.49 47.99 39.14
CA PHE A 72 17.12 47.92 37.82
C PHE A 72 16.07 47.88 36.72
N GLN A 73 16.26 48.75 35.72
CA GLN A 73 15.41 48.95 34.55
C GLN A 73 15.17 47.64 33.79
N ARG A 74 13.90 47.40 33.41
CA ARG A 74 13.51 46.32 32.51
C ARG A 74 13.97 46.65 31.08
N VAL A 75 15.05 46.03 30.64
CA VAL A 75 15.37 45.92 29.21
C VAL A 75 14.49 44.81 28.64
N TYR A 76 13.48 45.17 27.85
CA TYR A 76 12.74 44.22 27.03
C TYR A 76 13.61 43.83 25.83
N MET A 77 14.34 42.72 25.96
CA MET A 77 14.93 42.03 24.80
C MET A 77 13.79 41.35 24.03
N LEU A 78 13.39 41.96 22.91
CA LEU A 78 12.50 41.33 21.94
C LEU A 78 13.32 40.25 21.20
N ALA A 79 13.25 39.00 21.66
CA ALA A 79 13.79 37.87 20.92
C ALA A 79 12.83 37.55 19.76
N LEU A 80 13.16 37.99 18.54
CA LEU A 80 12.54 37.46 17.33
C LEU A 80 12.98 36.00 17.18
N GLY A 81 12.11 35.06 17.55
CA GLY A 81 12.29 33.64 17.26
C GLY A 81 12.14 33.41 15.75
N LEU A 82 13.25 33.08 15.09
CA LEU A 82 13.24 32.60 13.70
C LEU A 82 12.56 31.22 13.69
N MET A 83 11.28 31.14 13.36
CA MET A 83 10.65 29.85 13.05
C MET A 83 11.22 29.36 11.73
N ALA A 84 12.25 28.51 11.81
CA ALA A 84 12.72 27.76 10.66
C ALA A 84 11.59 26.80 10.24
N THR A 85 10.86 27.14 9.18
CA THR A 85 9.98 26.21 8.48
C THR A 85 10.88 25.24 7.71
N ALA A 86 11.38 24.19 8.38
CA ALA A 86 11.97 23.08 7.67
C ALA A 86 10.89 22.51 6.73
N PRO A 87 11.15 22.33 5.43
CA PRO A 87 10.21 21.64 4.56
C PRO A 87 9.95 20.25 5.16
N PHE A 88 8.68 19.97 5.50
CA PHE A 88 8.25 18.62 5.83
C PHE A 88 8.38 17.79 4.56
N VAL A 89 9.46 17.01 4.46
CA VAL A 89 9.59 15.98 3.45
C VAL A 89 8.59 14.88 3.83
N THR A 90 7.59 14.66 2.98
CA THR A 90 6.62 13.58 3.19
C THR A 90 7.31 12.23 2.99
N ALA A 91 7.28 11.36 4.00
CA ALA A 91 7.90 10.04 3.95
C ALA A 91 7.24 9.18 2.85
N GLY A 92 8.04 8.53 2.02
CA GLY A 92 7.55 7.55 1.05
C GLY A 92 7.21 6.21 1.72
N PRO A 93 6.53 5.29 1.01
CA PRO A 93 6.21 3.95 1.53
C PRO A 93 7.41 3.22 2.16
N CYS A 94 8.59 3.27 1.52
CA CYS A 94 9.76 2.57 2.05
C CYS A 94 10.44 3.28 3.23
N ASP A 95 10.27 4.61 3.37
CA ASP A 95 10.71 5.33 4.56
C ASP A 95 9.85 4.93 5.77
N ILE A 96 8.54 4.74 5.54
CA ILE A 96 7.58 4.29 6.56
C ILE A 96 7.92 2.86 6.99
N TYR A 97 8.12 1.94 6.03
CA TYR A 97 8.54 0.57 6.30
C TYR A 97 9.86 0.48 7.07
N ALA A 98 10.86 1.30 6.70
CA ALA A 98 12.12 1.36 7.42
C ALA A 98 11.93 1.84 8.87
N SER A 99 11.09 2.87 9.07
CA SER A 99 10.76 3.39 10.41
C SER A 99 9.98 2.38 11.25
N GLY A 100 9.16 1.53 10.62
CA GLY A 100 8.43 0.43 11.24
C GLY A 100 9.26 -0.82 11.51
N GLY A 101 10.56 -0.82 11.18
CA GLY A 101 11.47 -1.95 11.44
C GLY A 101 11.41 -3.09 10.42
N SER A 102 10.73 -2.88 9.28
CA SER A 102 10.63 -3.86 8.19
C SER A 102 11.03 -3.22 6.86
N PRO A 103 12.32 -2.88 6.64
CA PRO A 103 12.76 -2.08 5.50
C PRO A 103 12.51 -2.79 4.16
N CYS A 104 12.25 -1.99 3.12
CA CYS A 104 12.13 -2.50 1.76
C CYS A 104 13.44 -3.16 1.30
N VAL A 105 13.31 -4.32 0.67
CA VAL A 105 14.38 -5.04 -0.04
C VAL A 105 14.18 -5.05 -1.56
N ALA A 106 12.99 -4.68 -2.02
CA ALA A 106 12.73 -4.34 -3.41
C ALA A 106 11.61 -3.30 -3.47
N ALA A 107 11.73 -2.29 -4.33
CA ALA A 107 10.75 -1.21 -4.45
C ALA A 107 10.51 -0.83 -5.91
N HIS A 108 9.35 -1.16 -6.46
CA HIS A 108 9.04 -1.04 -7.88
C HIS A 108 7.86 -0.10 -8.10
N SER A 109 8.01 0.88 -8.99
CA SER A 109 6.90 1.72 -9.43
C SER A 109 7.29 2.40 -10.73
N THR A 110 6.32 2.50 -11.65
CA THR A 110 6.43 3.35 -12.85
C THR A 110 5.74 4.70 -12.67
N THR A 111 5.07 4.91 -11.53
CA THR A 111 4.22 6.08 -11.29
C THR A 111 4.85 7.10 -10.37
N ARG A 112 5.59 6.69 -9.33
CA ARG A 112 6.27 7.61 -8.40
C ARG A 112 7.48 6.99 -7.71
N ALA A 113 8.28 7.85 -7.09
CA ALA A 113 9.27 7.42 -6.11
C ALA A 113 8.60 6.87 -4.82
N LEU A 114 9.18 5.81 -4.26
CA LEU A 114 8.74 5.12 -3.05
C LEU A 114 9.61 5.42 -1.83
N TYR A 115 10.70 6.17 -2.04
CA TYR A 115 11.46 6.84 -1.00
C TYR A 115 11.43 8.34 -1.26
N SER A 116 11.28 9.13 -0.19
CA SER A 116 11.20 10.59 -0.26
C SER A 116 12.44 11.26 -0.86
N ALA A 117 13.61 10.65 -0.73
CA ALA A 117 14.86 11.15 -1.28
C ALA A 117 15.23 10.57 -2.66
N TYR A 118 14.42 9.68 -3.24
CA TYR A 118 14.78 8.99 -4.48
C TYR A 118 14.72 9.91 -5.70
N THR A 119 15.83 9.99 -6.44
CA THR A 119 15.97 10.76 -7.69
C THR A 119 16.39 9.89 -8.88
N GLY A 120 16.56 8.59 -8.67
CA GLY A 120 17.01 7.66 -9.70
C GLY A 120 15.94 7.38 -10.76
N PRO A 121 16.26 6.59 -11.79
CA PRO A 121 15.29 6.18 -12.79
C PRO A 121 14.20 5.28 -12.17
N LEU A 122 12.94 5.47 -12.55
CA LEU A 122 11.82 4.64 -12.11
C LEU A 122 11.64 3.43 -13.03
N TYR A 123 11.73 3.66 -14.35
CA TYR A 123 11.64 2.60 -15.36
C TYR A 123 12.40 2.97 -16.63
N GLN A 124 12.66 1.98 -17.48
CA GLN A 124 13.28 2.13 -18.79
C GLN A 124 12.27 1.85 -19.89
N LEU A 125 12.11 2.79 -20.81
CA LEU A 125 11.37 2.61 -22.06
C LEU A 125 12.28 2.05 -23.13
N LYS A 126 11.72 1.21 -24.00
CA LYS A 126 12.31 0.77 -25.26
C LYS A 126 11.37 1.11 -26.40
N ARG A 127 11.83 1.93 -27.35
CA ARG A 127 11.04 2.33 -28.51
C ARG A 127 11.05 1.22 -29.57
N SER A 128 9.87 0.79 -30.00
CA SER A 128 9.74 -0.37 -30.90
C SER A 128 10.33 -0.13 -32.29
N SER A 129 10.42 1.11 -32.76
CA SER A 129 10.88 1.42 -34.12
C SER A 129 12.38 1.26 -34.34
N ASP A 130 13.20 1.47 -33.30
CA ASP A 130 14.66 1.50 -33.41
C ASP A 130 15.39 0.86 -32.23
N SER A 131 14.65 0.27 -31.28
CA SER A 131 15.20 -0.32 -30.05
C SER A 131 16.00 0.63 -29.16
N SER A 132 15.94 1.94 -29.41
CA SER A 132 16.53 2.92 -28.49
C SER A 132 15.82 2.87 -27.14
N THR A 133 16.57 3.22 -26.08
CA THR A 133 16.03 3.23 -24.72
C THR A 133 16.22 4.59 -24.05
N ILE A 134 15.33 4.90 -23.12
CA ILE A 134 15.45 6.05 -22.23
C ILE A 134 14.94 5.68 -20.85
N ASN A 135 15.56 6.24 -19.81
CA ASN A 135 15.06 6.11 -18.45
C ASN A 135 14.11 7.25 -18.12
N VAL A 136 13.03 6.95 -17.40
CA VAL A 136 12.08 7.93 -16.88
C VAL A 136 12.36 8.15 -15.39
N PRO A 137 12.87 9.34 -14.98
CA PRO A 137 13.07 9.68 -13.58
C PRO A 137 11.78 10.25 -12.95
N PRO A 138 11.73 10.45 -11.62
CA PRO A 138 10.72 11.31 -11.03
C PRO A 138 10.95 12.79 -11.39
N LEU A 139 9.90 13.62 -11.32
CA LEU A 139 9.97 15.07 -11.56
C LEU A 139 10.87 15.80 -10.57
N SER A 140 10.94 15.30 -9.34
CA SER A 140 11.80 15.77 -8.25
C SER A 140 12.05 14.61 -7.28
N ALA A 141 12.94 14.79 -6.30
CA ALA A 141 13.19 13.77 -5.29
C ALA A 141 11.88 13.36 -4.59
N GLY A 142 11.59 12.05 -4.56
CA GLY A 142 10.36 11.54 -3.94
C GLY A 142 9.07 11.83 -4.73
N GLY A 143 9.17 12.39 -5.94
CA GLY A 143 8.03 12.83 -6.73
C GLY A 143 7.41 11.78 -7.66
N VAL A 144 6.37 12.22 -8.38
CA VAL A 144 5.70 11.49 -9.46
C VAL A 144 6.64 11.35 -10.67
N ALA A 145 6.49 10.29 -11.46
CA ALA A 145 7.23 10.06 -12.69
C ALA A 145 7.13 11.24 -13.66
N ASN A 146 8.23 11.55 -14.35
CA ASN A 146 8.24 12.57 -15.38
C ASN A 146 7.65 12.04 -16.69
N ALA A 147 6.32 11.98 -16.78
CA ALA A 147 5.60 11.48 -17.95
C ALA A 147 5.94 12.23 -19.25
N SER A 148 6.40 13.49 -19.18
CA SER A 148 6.81 14.24 -20.38
C SER A 148 8.02 13.62 -21.10
N VAL A 149 8.90 12.93 -20.36
CA VAL A 149 10.03 12.18 -20.94
C VAL A 149 9.51 11.02 -21.78
N GLN A 150 8.52 10.29 -21.26
CA GLN A 150 7.86 9.21 -22.01
C GLN A 150 7.14 9.76 -23.24
N ASP A 151 6.30 10.78 -23.05
CA ASP A 151 5.47 11.35 -24.12
C ASP A 151 6.33 11.86 -25.28
N ALA A 152 7.43 12.56 -24.99
CA ALA A 152 8.36 13.05 -26.01
C ALA A 152 9.13 11.91 -26.70
N PHE A 153 9.61 10.93 -25.94
CA PHE A 153 10.38 9.81 -26.50
C PHE A 153 9.56 8.89 -27.39
N CYS A 154 8.28 8.69 -27.03
CA CYS A 154 7.34 7.81 -27.69
C CYS A 154 6.43 8.52 -28.70
N ALA A 155 6.66 9.82 -28.98
CA ALA A 155 5.82 10.60 -29.89
C ALA A 155 5.69 9.91 -31.27
N GLY A 156 4.45 9.50 -31.60
CA GLY A 156 4.12 8.83 -32.86
C GLY A 156 4.71 7.42 -33.02
N LYS A 157 5.17 6.78 -31.94
CA LYS A 157 5.80 5.46 -31.92
C LYS A 157 5.29 4.63 -30.73
N SER A 158 5.29 3.31 -30.85
CA SER A 158 5.04 2.42 -29.71
C SER A 158 6.28 2.30 -28.84
N CYS A 159 6.07 2.24 -27.53
CA CYS A 159 7.12 2.04 -26.53
C CYS A 159 6.72 0.92 -25.58
N LEU A 160 7.70 0.12 -25.20
CA LEU A 160 7.57 -0.93 -24.22
C LEU A 160 8.29 -0.55 -22.92
N ILE A 161 7.73 -0.90 -21.78
CA ILE A 161 8.42 -0.82 -20.49
C ILE A 161 9.36 -2.02 -20.42
N SER A 162 10.67 -1.80 -20.52
CA SER A 162 11.68 -2.85 -20.59
C SER A 162 12.29 -3.22 -19.24
N ILE A 163 12.38 -2.25 -18.33
CA ILE A 163 12.88 -2.42 -16.97
C ILE A 163 12.00 -1.62 -16.03
N ILE A 164 11.58 -2.21 -14.91
CA ILE A 164 11.03 -1.48 -13.76
C ILE A 164 12.12 -1.51 -12.69
N TYR A 165 12.70 -0.34 -12.39
CA TYR A 165 13.86 -0.28 -11.52
C TYR A 165 13.45 -0.41 -10.05
N ASP A 166 14.15 -1.30 -9.35
CA ASP A 166 14.22 -1.32 -7.90
C ASP A 166 14.87 -0.04 -7.33
N GLN A 167 14.08 0.71 -6.58
CA GLN A 167 14.47 1.97 -5.93
C GLN A 167 15.22 1.77 -4.60
N SER A 168 15.24 0.54 -4.05
CA SER A 168 15.83 0.24 -2.74
C SER A 168 17.37 0.30 -2.71
N GLY A 169 18.00 0.41 -3.87
CA GLY A 169 19.46 0.37 -4.02
C GLY A 169 20.05 -1.04 -4.00
N ARG A 170 19.22 -2.09 -3.97
CA ARG A 170 19.68 -3.49 -3.99
C ARG A 170 19.85 -4.07 -5.40
N GLY A 171 19.41 -3.34 -6.42
CA GLY A 171 19.55 -3.75 -7.82
C GLY A 171 18.56 -4.84 -8.23
N ASN A 172 17.46 -5.00 -7.49
CA ASN A 172 16.46 -6.03 -7.72
C ASN A 172 15.48 -5.67 -8.85
N HIS A 173 15.99 -5.05 -9.92
CA HIS A 173 15.18 -4.55 -11.02
C HIS A 173 14.38 -5.68 -11.68
N LEU A 174 13.15 -5.39 -12.09
CA LEU A 174 12.30 -6.30 -12.84
C LEU A 174 12.53 -6.12 -14.34
N THR A 175 12.80 -7.22 -15.03
CA THR A 175 13.04 -7.26 -16.48
C THR A 175 12.13 -8.29 -17.14
N GLN A 176 12.13 -8.39 -18.47
CA GLN A 176 11.33 -9.34 -19.23
C GLN A 176 11.41 -10.77 -18.65
N ALA A 177 10.26 -11.36 -18.30
CA ALA A 177 10.25 -12.69 -17.71
C ALA A 177 10.74 -13.77 -18.70
N PRO A 178 11.66 -14.66 -18.29
CA PRO A 178 12.11 -15.78 -19.11
C PRO A 178 11.05 -16.89 -19.15
N PRO A 179 11.12 -17.83 -20.12
CA PRO A 179 10.26 -19.01 -20.11
C PRO A 179 10.44 -19.84 -18.84
N GLY A 180 9.38 -20.53 -18.42
CA GLY A 180 9.37 -21.37 -17.23
C GLY A 180 8.88 -22.81 -17.46
N GLY A 181 8.52 -23.46 -16.36
CA GLY A 181 8.04 -24.84 -16.33
C GLY A 181 6.66 -25.04 -16.96
N ALA A 182 5.73 -24.10 -16.76
CA ALA A 182 4.35 -24.23 -17.25
C ALA A 182 4.08 -23.52 -18.57
N ALA A 183 4.77 -22.42 -18.85
CA ALA A 183 4.55 -21.69 -20.08
C ALA A 183 5.80 -21.01 -20.64
N LYS A 184 5.72 -20.74 -21.94
CA LYS A 184 6.61 -19.86 -22.68
C LYS A 184 5.80 -18.68 -23.18
N GLY A 185 6.42 -17.51 -23.17
CA GLY A 185 5.86 -16.32 -23.79
C GLY A 185 6.06 -16.30 -25.30
N PRO A 186 5.39 -15.38 -26.01
CA PRO A 186 5.43 -15.27 -27.46
C PRO A 186 6.63 -14.46 -27.98
N ALA A 187 7.40 -13.79 -27.10
CA ALA A 187 8.58 -13.05 -27.52
C ALA A 187 9.73 -14.00 -27.87
N ALA A 188 10.81 -13.44 -28.42
CA ALA A 188 11.98 -14.20 -28.84
C ALA A 188 12.49 -15.12 -27.71
N ASN A 189 12.88 -16.35 -28.07
CA ASN A 189 13.35 -17.38 -27.15
C ASN A 189 12.34 -17.81 -26.07
N GLY A 190 11.05 -17.53 -26.25
CA GLY A 190 9.99 -17.92 -25.32
C GLY A 190 9.85 -16.98 -24.12
N TYR A 191 10.46 -15.80 -24.17
CA TYR A 191 10.24 -14.76 -23.16
C TYR A 191 8.81 -14.23 -23.23
N ASP A 192 8.31 -13.74 -22.11
CA ASP A 192 7.02 -13.06 -22.04
C ASP A 192 7.06 -11.69 -22.71
N ASN A 193 5.89 -11.15 -23.05
CA ASN A 193 5.79 -9.81 -23.60
C ASN A 193 6.12 -8.74 -22.55
N LEU A 194 6.80 -7.69 -23.01
CA LEU A 194 6.88 -6.45 -22.27
C LEU A 194 5.55 -5.67 -22.43
N SER A 195 5.23 -4.84 -21.44
CA SER A 195 4.02 -4.02 -21.46
C SER A 195 4.18 -2.80 -22.36
N ASP A 196 3.13 -2.45 -23.09
CA ASP A 196 3.04 -1.16 -23.76
C ASP A 196 2.92 -0.04 -22.72
N ALA A 197 3.76 0.99 -22.86
CA ALA A 197 3.90 2.05 -21.89
C ALA A 197 2.69 3.02 -21.85
N ALA A 198 1.81 2.99 -22.84
CA ALA A 198 0.68 3.92 -22.95
C ALA A 198 -0.65 3.38 -22.40
N LEU A 199 -0.73 2.08 -22.06
CA LEU A 199 -2.01 1.40 -21.81
C LEU A 199 -2.57 1.52 -20.39
N ALA A 200 -1.86 2.16 -19.45
CA ALA A 200 -2.36 2.41 -18.10
C ALA A 200 -2.09 3.87 -17.65
N PRO A 201 -2.63 4.88 -18.36
CA PRO A 201 -2.45 6.27 -17.97
C PRO A 201 -3.23 6.58 -16.69
N VAL A 202 -2.59 7.30 -15.77
CA VAL A 202 -3.17 7.72 -14.48
C VAL A 202 -2.70 9.12 -14.11
N THR A 203 -3.33 9.70 -13.09
CA THR A 203 -2.80 10.87 -12.41
C THR A 203 -2.59 10.59 -10.92
N LEU A 204 -1.57 11.22 -10.35
CA LEU A 204 -1.29 11.25 -8.91
C LEU A 204 -1.30 12.73 -8.50
N ASP A 205 -2.30 13.14 -7.71
CA ASP A 205 -2.55 14.55 -7.36
C ASP A 205 -2.55 15.47 -8.60
N GLY A 206 -3.20 15.01 -9.69
CA GLY A 206 -3.28 15.72 -10.96
C GLY A 206 -2.04 15.65 -11.86
N GLN A 207 -0.94 15.05 -11.40
CA GLN A 207 0.27 14.85 -12.21
C GLN A 207 0.17 13.55 -13.00
N LYS A 208 0.32 13.63 -14.33
CA LYS A 208 0.23 12.48 -15.23
C LYS A 208 1.37 11.48 -14.96
N ALA A 209 1.03 10.20 -14.97
CA ALA A 209 1.96 9.08 -14.91
C ALA A 209 1.40 7.86 -15.67
N TYR A 210 2.18 6.78 -15.74
CA TYR A 210 1.79 5.55 -16.43
C TYR A 210 2.04 4.34 -15.52
N GLY A 211 1.03 3.49 -15.35
CA GLY A 211 1.17 2.16 -14.76
C GLY A 211 1.69 1.14 -15.77
N VAL A 212 1.76 -0.12 -15.33
CA VAL A 212 2.19 -1.27 -16.12
C VAL A 212 0.97 -2.12 -16.44
N PHE A 213 0.41 -1.94 -17.63
CA PHE A 213 -0.68 -2.77 -18.13
C PHE A 213 -0.11 -4.11 -18.63
N ILE A 214 -0.42 -5.20 -17.94
CA ILE A 214 0.04 -6.55 -18.30
C ILE A 214 -1.14 -7.30 -18.93
N ALA A 215 -1.06 -7.50 -20.24
CA ALA A 215 -1.95 -8.40 -20.97
C ALA A 215 -1.52 -9.87 -20.77
N PRO A 216 -2.38 -10.85 -21.08
CA PRO A 216 -1.97 -12.25 -21.11
C PRO A 216 -0.69 -12.44 -21.92
N LYS A 217 0.17 -13.33 -21.43
CA LYS A 217 1.52 -13.59 -21.92
C LYS A 217 2.54 -12.49 -21.68
N GLY A 218 2.21 -11.46 -20.89
CA GLY A 218 3.16 -10.48 -20.39
C GLY A 218 3.65 -10.80 -18.98
N GLY A 219 4.87 -10.38 -18.64
CA GLY A 219 5.45 -10.71 -17.35
C GLY A 219 6.83 -10.09 -17.11
N TYR A 220 7.13 -9.81 -15.84
CA TYR A 220 8.45 -9.37 -15.42
C TYR A 220 8.99 -10.25 -14.30
N ARG A 221 10.32 -10.38 -14.23
CA ARG A 221 10.98 -11.25 -13.26
C ARG A 221 12.38 -10.76 -12.90
N ASN A 222 12.82 -11.16 -11.70
CA ASN A 222 14.22 -11.19 -11.28
C ASN A 222 14.50 -12.49 -10.52
N ASN A 223 15.32 -13.37 -11.11
CA ASN A 223 15.67 -14.69 -10.56
C ASN A 223 16.92 -14.69 -9.67
N SER A 224 17.61 -13.55 -9.52
CA SER A 224 18.80 -13.45 -8.68
C SER A 224 18.80 -12.18 -7.83
N PRO A 225 17.74 -11.94 -7.03
CA PRO A 225 17.67 -10.76 -6.20
C PRO A 225 18.56 -10.86 -4.95
N ASN A 226 18.86 -9.69 -4.41
CA ASN A 226 19.67 -9.47 -3.22
C ASN A 226 18.81 -9.03 -2.04
N GLY A 227 18.73 -9.88 -1.00
CA GLY A 227 18.14 -9.55 0.30
C GLY A 227 16.66 -9.86 0.46
N THR A 228 15.99 -10.41 -0.55
CA THR A 228 14.65 -10.97 -0.42
C THR A 228 14.64 -12.17 0.53
N ALA A 229 13.52 -12.40 1.21
CA ALA A 229 13.40 -13.48 2.19
C ALA A 229 13.52 -14.86 1.52
N LYS A 230 14.14 -15.80 2.22
CA LYS A 230 14.28 -17.20 1.80
C LYS A 230 13.91 -18.15 2.93
N GLY A 231 13.53 -19.37 2.58
CA GLY A 231 13.04 -20.35 3.55
C GLY A 231 11.83 -19.81 4.31
N ASP A 232 11.89 -19.93 5.64
CA ASP A 232 10.84 -19.48 6.55
C ASP A 232 11.07 -18.06 7.11
N ALA A 233 12.01 -17.31 6.53
CA ALA A 233 12.28 -15.94 6.94
C ALA A 233 11.03 -15.05 6.74
N PRO A 234 10.79 -14.09 7.64
CA PRO A 234 9.65 -13.19 7.54
C PRO A 234 9.83 -12.14 6.44
N GLU A 235 8.75 -11.85 5.74
CA GLU A 235 8.65 -10.76 4.76
C GLU A 235 7.24 -10.13 4.78
N GLY A 236 7.12 -8.97 4.18
CA GLY A 236 5.86 -8.36 3.80
C GLY A 236 5.97 -7.65 2.46
N MET A 237 4.84 -7.46 1.81
CA MET A 237 4.76 -6.83 0.49
C MET A 237 3.42 -6.12 0.33
N TYR A 238 3.42 -5.11 -0.53
CA TYR A 238 2.18 -4.52 -1.03
C TYR A 238 2.26 -4.28 -2.53
N ALA A 239 1.10 -4.17 -3.16
CA ALA A 239 0.95 -3.63 -4.51
C ALA A 239 -0.30 -2.75 -4.61
N VAL A 240 -0.22 -1.70 -5.42
CA VAL A 240 -1.37 -0.94 -5.92
C VAL A 240 -1.71 -1.43 -7.32
N LEU A 241 -2.93 -1.93 -7.49
CA LEU A 241 -3.40 -2.63 -8.68
C LEU A 241 -4.67 -1.98 -9.25
N ASP A 242 -5.01 -2.30 -10.50
CA ASP A 242 -6.33 -1.96 -11.06
C ASP A 242 -7.34 -3.06 -10.73
N GLY A 243 -8.29 -2.77 -9.83
CA GLY A 243 -9.29 -3.75 -9.41
C GLY A 243 -10.26 -4.19 -10.50
N THR A 244 -10.25 -3.52 -11.66
CA THR A 244 -11.13 -3.80 -12.80
C THR A 244 -10.42 -4.48 -13.97
N HIS A 245 -9.08 -4.57 -13.93
CA HIS A 245 -8.29 -5.28 -14.93
C HIS A 245 -7.75 -6.58 -14.33
N HIS A 246 -8.43 -7.68 -14.63
CA HIS A 246 -8.07 -9.02 -14.16
C HIS A 246 -8.74 -10.09 -15.04
N ASN A 247 -8.39 -11.35 -14.83
CA ASN A 247 -9.12 -12.51 -15.37
C ASN A 247 -9.04 -13.70 -14.38
N SER A 248 -9.44 -14.89 -14.82
CA SER A 248 -9.44 -16.13 -14.01
C SER A 248 -8.27 -17.07 -14.32
N ALA A 249 -7.35 -16.69 -15.20
CA ALA A 249 -6.20 -17.50 -15.57
C ALA A 249 -5.07 -17.36 -14.55
N CYS A 250 -4.18 -18.35 -14.52
CA CYS A 250 -3.00 -18.31 -13.66
C CYS A 250 -1.81 -17.62 -14.35
N CYS A 251 -1.04 -16.79 -13.64
CA CYS A 251 -1.40 -16.11 -12.38
C CYS A 251 -0.95 -14.65 -12.46
N PHE A 252 -1.71 -13.71 -11.87
CA PHE A 252 -1.33 -12.30 -11.86
C PHE A 252 -0.77 -11.98 -10.49
N ASP A 253 0.52 -12.30 -10.33
CA ASP A 253 1.16 -12.24 -9.03
C ASP A 253 2.17 -11.11 -8.92
N TYR A 254 2.43 -10.66 -7.70
CA TYR A 254 3.58 -9.83 -7.35
C TYR A 254 4.16 -10.30 -6.02
N GLY A 255 5.42 -10.74 -5.99
CA GLY A 255 6.07 -11.17 -4.77
C GLY A 255 7.18 -12.21 -4.94
N ASN A 256 7.36 -13.02 -3.90
CA ASN A 256 8.43 -14.00 -3.77
C ASN A 256 8.14 -15.27 -4.57
N ALA A 257 9.13 -15.79 -5.29
CA ALA A 257 8.99 -16.98 -6.11
C ALA A 257 10.30 -17.79 -6.23
N GLU A 258 10.22 -18.86 -7.03
CA GLU A 258 11.33 -19.74 -7.38
C GLU A 258 12.38 -19.05 -8.25
N THR A 259 13.64 -19.42 -8.05
CA THR A 259 14.77 -18.83 -8.78
C THR A 259 15.01 -19.42 -10.15
N ASN A 260 14.34 -20.53 -10.49
CA ASN A 260 14.55 -21.28 -11.72
C ASN A 260 13.36 -21.20 -12.70
N SER A 261 12.34 -20.39 -12.37
CA SER A 261 11.09 -20.25 -13.13
C SER A 261 10.31 -21.57 -13.29
N LYS A 262 10.37 -22.47 -12.32
CA LYS A 262 9.64 -23.75 -12.30
C LYS A 262 8.95 -23.89 -10.96
N ASP A 263 7.83 -24.60 -10.96
CA ASP A 263 7.24 -25.12 -9.73
C ASP A 263 8.23 -26.06 -9.04
N THR A 264 8.62 -25.72 -7.82
CA THR A 264 9.49 -26.54 -6.96
C THR A 264 8.76 -27.07 -5.72
N GLY A 265 7.44 -26.91 -5.70
CA GLY A 265 6.50 -27.45 -4.75
C GLY A 265 6.05 -26.46 -3.68
N ARG A 266 4.99 -26.86 -2.97
CA ARG A 266 4.41 -26.16 -1.81
C ARG A 266 5.40 -25.36 -0.94
N GLY A 267 5.08 -24.08 -0.76
CA GLY A 267 5.78 -23.16 0.12
C GLY A 267 7.02 -22.52 -0.49
N HIS A 268 7.30 -22.74 -1.78
CA HIS A 268 8.42 -22.11 -2.50
C HIS A 268 8.08 -20.73 -3.08
N MET A 269 6.80 -20.34 -3.10
CA MET A 269 6.33 -18.97 -3.37
C MET A 269 5.73 -18.30 -2.13
N GLU A 270 5.71 -16.97 -2.15
CA GLU A 270 4.87 -16.13 -1.28
C GLU A 270 4.60 -14.81 -2.02
N ALA A 271 3.50 -14.75 -2.78
CA ALA A 271 3.17 -13.62 -3.63
C ALA A 271 1.72 -13.17 -3.50
N ILE A 272 1.46 -11.88 -3.69
CA ILE A 272 0.11 -11.34 -3.83
C ILE A 272 -0.44 -11.82 -5.17
N TYR A 273 -1.56 -12.53 -5.16
CA TYR A 273 -2.38 -12.80 -6.33
C TYR A 273 -3.55 -11.82 -6.38
N PHE A 274 -3.94 -11.38 -7.59
CA PHE A 274 -5.19 -10.64 -7.80
C PHE A 274 -5.96 -11.13 -9.04
N GLY A 275 -7.19 -11.58 -8.84
CA GLY A 275 -8.05 -12.00 -9.95
C GLY A 275 -9.24 -12.87 -9.53
N THR A 276 -9.84 -13.57 -10.49
CA THR A 276 -11.05 -14.38 -10.30
C THR A 276 -10.82 -15.88 -10.44
N CYS A 277 -9.56 -16.34 -10.42
CA CYS A 277 -9.24 -17.75 -10.42
C CYS A 277 -9.84 -18.41 -9.16
N SER A 278 -10.58 -19.49 -9.36
CA SER A 278 -11.21 -20.27 -8.28
C SER A 278 -10.85 -21.76 -8.37
N TYR A 279 -9.79 -22.08 -9.12
CA TYR A 279 -9.29 -23.45 -9.25
C TYR A 279 -8.76 -23.98 -7.91
N TRP A 280 -8.01 -23.14 -7.18
CA TRP A 280 -7.52 -23.40 -5.83
C TRP A 280 -8.48 -22.86 -4.77
N GLY A 281 -8.16 -21.72 -4.17
CA GLY A 281 -8.99 -20.97 -3.24
C GLY A 281 -9.90 -19.94 -3.93
N SER A 282 -10.84 -19.41 -3.16
CA SER A 282 -11.70 -18.29 -3.57
C SER A 282 -12.18 -17.52 -2.34
N GLY A 283 -12.59 -16.29 -2.53
CA GLY A 283 -13.31 -15.51 -1.52
C GLY A 283 -14.83 -15.54 -1.72
N ALA A 284 -15.54 -14.76 -0.93
CA ALA A 284 -16.97 -14.48 -1.11
C ALA A 284 -17.24 -13.69 -2.40
N GLY A 285 -18.44 -13.86 -2.98
CA GLY A 285 -18.84 -13.14 -4.19
C GLY A 285 -18.30 -13.77 -5.47
N LYS A 286 -18.06 -12.95 -6.50
CA LYS A 286 -17.60 -13.38 -7.83
C LYS A 286 -16.16 -12.96 -8.13
N GLY A 287 -15.45 -12.49 -7.11
CA GLY A 287 -14.14 -11.85 -7.23
C GLY A 287 -14.22 -10.45 -7.88
N PRO A 288 -13.06 -9.89 -8.27
CA PRO A 288 -11.74 -10.45 -8.00
C PRO A 288 -11.44 -10.47 -6.50
N TRP A 289 -10.51 -11.33 -6.12
CA TRP A 289 -10.02 -11.48 -4.76
C TRP A 289 -8.54 -11.16 -4.70
N ILE A 290 -8.11 -10.66 -3.56
CA ILE A 290 -6.69 -10.70 -3.19
C ILE A 290 -6.47 -12.09 -2.59
N MET A 291 -5.43 -12.80 -3.00
CA MET A 291 -5.04 -14.07 -2.38
C MET A 291 -3.51 -14.12 -2.20
N ALA A 292 -3.03 -15.11 -1.46
CA ALA A 292 -1.62 -15.45 -1.44
C ALA A 292 -1.36 -16.65 -2.36
N ASP A 293 -0.48 -16.49 -3.34
CA ASP A 293 0.14 -17.64 -4.01
C ASP A 293 1.28 -18.16 -3.13
N LEU A 294 1.15 -19.42 -2.68
CA LEU A 294 2.13 -20.11 -1.85
C LEU A 294 2.76 -21.31 -2.59
N GLU A 295 2.61 -21.38 -3.92
CA GLU A 295 2.89 -22.51 -4.81
C GLU A 295 1.96 -23.72 -4.57
N ASP A 296 1.54 -24.39 -5.65
CA ASP A 296 0.49 -25.42 -5.66
C ASP A 296 -0.86 -24.94 -5.07
N GLY A 297 -1.06 -23.63 -4.91
CA GLY A 297 -2.24 -23.09 -4.24
C GLY A 297 -2.31 -21.58 -4.14
N LEU A 298 -3.46 -21.04 -4.58
CA LEU A 298 -3.91 -19.70 -4.21
C LEU A 298 -4.79 -19.76 -2.95
N PHE A 299 -4.43 -18.99 -1.93
CA PHE A 299 -5.07 -19.02 -0.62
C PHE A 299 -5.73 -17.68 -0.28
N SER A 300 -7.05 -17.72 -0.10
CA SER A 300 -7.84 -16.62 0.47
C SER A 300 -7.91 -16.68 2.00
N GLY A 301 -7.44 -17.78 2.62
CA GLY A 301 -7.42 -17.99 4.06
C GLY A 301 -6.71 -19.30 4.43
N GLN A 302 -6.98 -19.86 5.62
CA GLN A 302 -6.24 -21.03 6.15
C GLN A 302 -6.25 -22.25 5.21
N GLY A 303 -7.32 -22.46 4.44
CA GLY A 303 -7.46 -23.58 3.51
C GLY A 303 -7.47 -23.14 2.05
N ALA A 304 -7.20 -24.08 1.14
CA ALA A 304 -7.21 -23.88 -0.31
C ALA A 304 -8.61 -23.89 -0.93
N LYS A 305 -9.64 -23.46 -0.19
CA LYS A 305 -11.05 -23.43 -0.61
C LYS A 305 -11.69 -22.12 -0.14
N LEU A 306 -13.00 -21.99 -0.35
CA LEU A 306 -13.74 -20.78 -0.03
C LEU A 306 -13.43 -20.26 1.39
N ASN A 307 -12.88 -19.05 1.48
CA ASN A 307 -12.88 -18.25 2.69
C ASN A 307 -13.90 -17.12 2.54
N ALA A 308 -15.04 -17.22 3.25
CA ALA A 308 -16.09 -16.21 3.14
C ALA A 308 -15.69 -14.82 3.70
N ALA A 309 -14.60 -14.74 4.49
CA ALA A 309 -14.08 -13.47 5.01
C ALA A 309 -13.25 -12.69 3.98
N ASP A 310 -12.78 -13.35 2.92
CA ASP A 310 -12.10 -12.69 1.82
C ASP A 310 -13.13 -12.16 0.83
N LEU A 311 -13.33 -10.85 0.83
CA LEU A 311 -14.42 -10.22 0.09
C LEU A 311 -13.97 -9.86 -1.34
N SER A 312 -14.88 -9.96 -2.31
CA SER A 312 -14.70 -9.33 -3.63
C SER A 312 -14.29 -7.86 -3.47
N ILE A 313 -13.18 -7.46 -4.10
CA ILE A 313 -12.68 -6.09 -4.07
C ILE A 313 -12.41 -5.57 -5.48
N SER A 314 -13.21 -4.62 -5.93
CA SER A 314 -13.21 -4.12 -7.32
C SER A 314 -13.09 -2.60 -7.42
N HIS A 315 -12.51 -1.95 -6.41
CA HIS A 315 -12.14 -0.54 -6.51
C HIS A 315 -11.25 -0.31 -7.74
N ARG A 316 -11.36 0.86 -8.37
CA ARG A 316 -10.52 1.15 -9.55
C ARG A 316 -9.03 1.10 -9.21
N PHE A 317 -8.66 1.48 -8.00
CA PHE A 317 -7.31 1.33 -7.46
C PHE A 317 -7.41 0.52 -6.18
N VAL A 318 -6.73 -0.63 -6.13
CA VAL A 318 -6.75 -1.54 -4.98
C VAL A 318 -5.37 -1.56 -4.35
N THR A 319 -5.28 -1.34 -3.04
CA THR A 319 -4.09 -1.71 -2.28
C THR A 319 -4.26 -3.14 -1.81
N ALA A 320 -3.32 -4.00 -2.16
CA ALA A 320 -3.21 -5.38 -1.67
C ALA A 320 -1.95 -5.52 -0.81
N THR A 321 -2.06 -6.17 0.34
CA THR A 321 -0.93 -6.43 1.25
C THR A 321 -0.90 -7.91 1.64
N LEU A 322 0.30 -8.47 1.65
CA LEU A 322 0.58 -9.83 2.09
C LEU A 322 1.82 -9.79 2.99
N LYS A 323 1.77 -10.50 4.11
CA LYS A 323 2.95 -10.69 4.97
C LYS A 323 2.98 -12.06 5.59
N GLY A 324 4.18 -12.59 5.74
CA GLY A 324 4.45 -13.95 6.19
C GLY A 324 5.57 -14.02 7.20
N LYS A 325 5.44 -14.95 8.15
CA LYS A 325 6.46 -15.31 9.14
C LYS A 325 6.32 -16.80 9.49
N PRO A 326 7.19 -17.38 10.33
CA PRO A 326 7.07 -18.77 10.72
C PRO A 326 5.66 -19.14 11.19
N ASN A 327 5.06 -20.10 10.50
CA ASN A 327 3.70 -20.61 10.71
C ASN A 327 2.57 -19.54 10.81
N ALA A 328 2.76 -18.33 10.28
CA ALA A 328 1.70 -17.31 10.28
C ALA A 328 1.80 -16.37 9.08
N TRP A 329 0.65 -15.90 8.60
CA TRP A 329 0.56 -14.92 7.52
C TRP A 329 -0.73 -14.10 7.64
N ALA A 330 -0.75 -12.96 6.95
CA ALA A 330 -1.90 -12.10 6.90
C ALA A 330 -2.10 -11.52 5.50
N LEU A 331 -3.36 -11.26 5.20
CA LEU A 331 -3.84 -10.69 3.95
C LEU A 331 -4.76 -9.52 4.27
N ARG A 332 -4.44 -8.34 3.75
CA ARG A 332 -5.25 -7.14 3.94
C ARG A 332 -5.40 -6.39 2.62
N GLY A 333 -6.50 -5.70 2.43
CA GLY A 333 -6.73 -4.89 1.24
C GLY A 333 -7.70 -3.74 1.46
N GLY A 334 -7.71 -2.80 0.53
CA GLY A 334 -8.56 -1.62 0.59
C GLY A 334 -8.52 -0.81 -0.70
N ASP A 335 -9.32 0.25 -0.75
CA ASP A 335 -9.29 1.24 -1.83
C ASP A 335 -8.01 2.07 -1.74
N ALA A 336 -7.19 2.09 -2.78
CA ALA A 336 -5.98 2.90 -2.81
C ALA A 336 -6.28 4.40 -3.00
N ALA A 337 -7.51 4.76 -3.41
CA ALA A 337 -7.92 6.15 -3.55
C ALA A 337 -8.51 6.73 -2.24
N SER A 338 -8.94 5.91 -1.29
CA SER A 338 -9.57 6.37 -0.05
C SER A 338 -9.59 5.33 1.08
N GLY A 339 -9.70 5.78 2.33
CA GLY A 339 -9.97 4.89 3.48
C GLY A 339 -8.77 4.05 3.95
N SER A 340 -9.07 3.02 4.76
CA SER A 340 -8.11 2.16 5.44
C SER A 340 -8.08 0.74 4.88
N LEU A 341 -7.06 -0.03 5.26
CA LEU A 341 -7.00 -1.47 4.98
C LEU A 341 -8.00 -2.23 5.86
N SER A 342 -8.57 -3.29 5.28
CA SER A 342 -9.34 -4.33 5.99
C SER A 342 -8.57 -5.63 5.98
N THR A 343 -8.60 -6.37 7.08
CA THR A 343 -7.93 -7.68 7.20
C THR A 343 -8.87 -8.80 6.76
N PHE A 344 -8.51 -9.51 5.70
CA PHE A 344 -9.28 -10.64 5.15
C PHE A 344 -8.81 -11.98 5.73
N TYR A 345 -7.53 -12.05 6.09
CA TYR A 345 -6.97 -13.19 6.80
C TYR A 345 -5.85 -12.75 7.74
N ASN A 346 -5.78 -13.35 8.92
CA ASN A 346 -4.63 -13.27 9.81
C ASN A 346 -4.62 -14.54 10.67
N GLY A 347 -3.66 -15.42 10.42
CA GLY A 347 -3.66 -16.72 11.09
C GLY A 347 -2.51 -17.62 10.66
N VAL A 348 -2.65 -18.89 10.99
CA VAL A 348 -1.62 -19.90 10.75
C VAL A 348 -1.45 -20.24 9.26
N ARG A 349 -0.33 -20.85 8.89
CA ARG A 349 -0.14 -21.36 7.52
C ARG A 349 -1.13 -22.50 7.22
N PRO A 350 -1.49 -22.71 5.94
CA PRO A 350 -2.19 -23.92 5.53
C PRO A 350 -1.38 -25.19 5.86
N SER A 351 -2.07 -26.32 6.01
CA SER A 351 -1.41 -27.61 6.28
C SER A 351 -0.42 -27.97 5.16
N GLY A 352 0.83 -28.26 5.51
CA GLY A 352 1.89 -28.60 4.56
C GLY A 352 2.71 -27.42 4.04
N TYR A 353 2.40 -26.19 4.48
CA TYR A 353 3.09 -24.94 4.08
C TYR A 353 3.92 -24.32 5.22
N SER A 354 4.24 -25.11 6.26
CA SER A 354 5.09 -24.66 7.37
C SER A 354 6.13 -25.75 7.72
N PRO A 355 7.44 -25.41 7.80
CA PRO A 355 8.02 -24.11 7.43
C PRO A 355 7.88 -23.83 5.92
N MET A 356 7.88 -22.53 5.56
CA MET A 356 8.00 -22.12 4.15
C MET A 356 9.41 -22.41 3.60
N LYS A 357 9.53 -22.43 2.28
CA LYS A 357 10.75 -22.75 1.53
C LYS A 357 11.04 -21.73 0.42
N LYS A 358 10.64 -20.49 0.64
CA LYS A 358 10.81 -19.38 -0.31
C LYS A 358 12.20 -19.32 -0.92
N GLU A 359 12.30 -19.06 -2.21
CA GLU A 359 13.61 -19.01 -2.88
C GLU A 359 14.13 -17.58 -3.11
N GLY A 360 13.24 -16.61 -3.00
CA GLY A 360 13.56 -15.19 -2.99
C GLY A 360 13.44 -14.49 -4.32
N ALA A 361 13.17 -15.16 -5.45
CA ALA A 361 12.98 -14.48 -6.73
C ALA A 361 11.81 -13.49 -6.67
N ILE A 362 11.76 -12.56 -7.62
CA ILE A 362 10.67 -11.58 -7.70
C ILE A 362 9.95 -11.78 -9.03
N ILE A 363 8.63 -11.93 -8.98
CA ILE A 363 7.75 -12.01 -10.15
C ILE A 363 6.76 -10.86 -10.19
N LEU A 364 6.30 -10.51 -11.39
CA LEU A 364 5.20 -9.60 -11.63
C LEU A 364 4.39 -10.04 -12.87
N GLY A 365 3.10 -10.31 -12.67
CA GLY A 365 2.12 -10.59 -13.72
C GLY A 365 2.09 -12.04 -14.22
N THR A 366 2.86 -12.93 -13.60
CA THR A 366 2.93 -14.37 -13.89
C THR A 366 2.95 -15.17 -12.59
N GLY A 367 2.78 -16.48 -12.66
CA GLY A 367 3.07 -17.42 -11.57
C GLY A 367 4.56 -17.78 -11.45
N GLY A 368 4.92 -18.47 -10.37
CA GLY A 368 6.30 -18.91 -10.09
C GLY A 368 6.93 -19.78 -11.17
N ASP A 369 6.13 -20.64 -11.79
CA ASP A 369 6.50 -21.52 -12.92
C ASP A 369 6.38 -20.87 -14.31
N ASN A 370 6.20 -19.55 -14.35
CA ASN A 370 5.89 -18.73 -15.52
C ASN A 370 4.50 -18.96 -16.14
N SER A 371 3.53 -19.47 -15.37
CA SER A 371 2.11 -19.42 -15.77
C SER A 371 1.70 -17.98 -16.09
N ASN A 372 1.54 -17.70 -17.39
CA ASN A 372 1.43 -16.35 -17.94
C ASN A 372 0.08 -16.11 -18.65
N GLY A 373 -0.98 -16.78 -18.20
CA GLY A 373 -2.33 -16.61 -18.76
C GLY A 373 -3.09 -15.41 -18.18
N ALA A 374 -2.65 -14.91 -17.03
CA ALA A 374 -3.35 -13.86 -16.32
C ALA A 374 -3.13 -12.47 -16.94
N GLN A 375 -3.94 -11.50 -16.48
CA GLN A 375 -3.82 -10.11 -16.88
C GLN A 375 -4.06 -9.22 -15.67
N GLY A 376 -3.50 -8.02 -15.68
CA GLY A 376 -3.76 -7.02 -14.66
C GLY A 376 -2.90 -5.77 -14.84
N THR A 377 -3.14 -4.76 -14.00
CA THR A 377 -2.35 -3.52 -14.03
C THR A 377 -1.65 -3.32 -12.70
N PHE A 378 -0.34 -3.06 -12.74
CA PHE A 378 0.48 -2.73 -11.59
C PHE A 378 0.89 -1.25 -11.62
N TYR A 379 0.79 -0.55 -10.49
CA TYR A 379 1.18 0.86 -10.39
C TYR A 379 2.45 1.04 -9.56
N GLU A 380 2.45 0.49 -8.35
CA GLU A 380 3.56 0.49 -7.42
C GLU A 380 3.47 -0.70 -6.48
N GLY A 381 4.60 -1.10 -5.90
CA GLY A 381 4.66 -2.17 -4.91
C GLY A 381 6.07 -2.40 -4.40
N VAL A 382 6.17 -3.07 -3.24
CA VAL A 382 7.45 -3.32 -2.56
C VAL A 382 7.47 -4.71 -1.95
N MET A 383 8.66 -5.21 -1.66
CA MET A 383 8.91 -6.35 -0.77
C MET A 383 9.81 -5.88 0.36
N THR A 384 9.62 -6.41 1.56
CA THR A 384 10.30 -5.98 2.80
C THR A 384 11.00 -7.16 3.47
N ALA A 385 12.05 -6.88 4.22
CA ALA A 385 12.60 -7.82 5.20
C ALA A 385 11.87 -7.66 6.53
N GLY A 386 11.48 -8.77 7.17
CA GLY A 386 10.72 -8.73 8.42
C GLY A 386 9.21 -8.80 8.19
N TYR A 387 8.45 -8.89 9.28
CA TYR A 387 6.98 -8.96 9.25
C TYR A 387 6.41 -7.58 9.63
N PRO A 388 5.93 -6.77 8.67
CA PRO A 388 5.44 -5.43 8.97
C PRO A 388 4.29 -5.45 9.99
N SER A 389 4.27 -4.48 10.90
CA SER A 389 3.13 -4.31 11.81
C SER A 389 1.91 -3.80 11.04
N ASP A 390 0.70 -4.02 11.57
CA ASP A 390 -0.53 -3.52 10.94
C ASP A 390 -0.50 -1.98 10.87
N GLU A 391 0.07 -1.33 11.89
CA GLU A 391 0.22 0.13 11.96
C GLU A 391 1.17 0.67 10.88
N THR A 392 2.23 -0.09 10.56
CA THR A 392 3.17 0.27 9.49
C THR A 392 2.47 0.23 8.13
N GLU A 393 1.70 -0.84 7.89
CA GLU A 393 0.89 -0.96 6.66
C GLU A 393 -0.22 0.09 6.58
N ASP A 394 -0.85 0.46 7.70
CA ASP A 394 -1.86 1.53 7.75
C ASP A 394 -1.26 2.89 7.41
N ALA A 395 -0.04 3.17 7.88
CA ALA A 395 0.69 4.38 7.52
C ALA A 395 1.07 4.39 6.03
N VAL A 396 1.45 3.25 5.46
CA VAL A 396 1.69 3.10 4.01
C VAL A 396 0.40 3.31 3.22
N GLN A 397 -0.73 2.74 3.63
CA GLN A 397 -2.03 2.97 3.01
C GLN A 397 -2.41 4.45 3.04
N ALA A 398 -2.23 5.13 4.18
CA ALA A 398 -2.49 6.57 4.28
C ALA A 398 -1.61 7.37 3.30
N ASN A 399 -0.35 6.97 3.11
CA ASN A 399 0.53 7.57 2.10
C ASN A 399 0.04 7.31 0.66
N ILE A 400 -0.43 6.10 0.36
CA ILE A 400 -1.00 5.75 -0.96
C ILE A 400 -2.25 6.60 -1.25
N VAL A 401 -3.17 6.71 -0.29
CA VAL A 401 -4.36 7.58 -0.41
C VAL A 401 -3.96 9.04 -0.63
N ALA A 402 -2.93 9.52 0.07
CA ALA A 402 -2.40 10.87 -0.10
C ALA A 402 -1.76 11.12 -1.48
N ALA A 403 -1.37 10.05 -2.20
CA ALA A 403 -0.90 10.14 -3.58
C ALA A 403 -2.03 10.44 -4.59
N LYS A 404 -3.29 10.22 -4.19
CA LYS A 404 -4.51 10.54 -4.95
C LYS A 404 -4.49 9.99 -6.37
N TYR A 405 -4.37 8.67 -6.48
CA TYR A 405 -4.54 7.98 -7.75
C TYR A 405 -5.91 8.29 -8.36
N ALA A 406 -5.90 8.69 -9.63
CA ALA A 406 -7.10 8.86 -10.44
C ALA A 406 -6.85 8.40 -11.88
N THR A 407 -7.91 8.01 -12.58
CA THR A 407 -7.85 7.72 -14.01
C THR A 407 -7.52 9.00 -14.78
N ALA A 408 -6.61 8.92 -15.76
CA ALA A 408 -6.20 10.06 -16.57
C ALA A 408 -7.15 10.36 -17.74
#